data_AF-A0A8T3MY52-F1
#
_entry.id   AF-A0A8T3MY52-F1
#
_cell.length_a   1.000
_cell.length_b   1.000
_cell.length_c   1.000
_cell.angle_alpha   90.00
_cell.angle_beta   90.00
_cell.angle_gamma   90.00
#
_symmetry.space_group_name_H-M   'P 1'
#
loop_
_entity.id
_entity.type
_entity.pdbx_description
1 polymer ?
#
loop_
_entity_poly.entity_id
_entity_poly.type
_entity_poly.pdbx_seq_one_letter_code
_entity_poly.pdbx_strand_id
1 'polypeptide(L)' 'MIHQFDSETARPVAVRDGKGAPVTCAACGCRLRAGMADNDIAWFHFNPLGGHDARGCRVACVDSAHDVAGYRAEALALA' A
#
# COMPACT_ATOMS: atom_id res chain seq x y z
N MET A 1 0.51 -32.65 20.63
CA MET A 1 1.10 -31.41 21.19
C MET A 1 0.46 -30.25 20.45
N ILE A 2 -0.47 -29.54 21.08
CA ILE A 2 -1.19 -28.40 20.47
C ILE A 2 -0.49 -27.14 20.97
N HIS A 3 0.05 -26.32 20.07
CA HIS A 3 0.64 -25.03 20.43
C HIS A 3 -0.47 -24.12 20.97
N GLN A 4 -0.37 -23.74 22.25
CA GLN A 4 -1.13 -22.62 22.80
C GLN A 4 -0.60 -21.35 22.13
N PHE A 5 -1.38 -20.76 21.23
CA PHE A 5 -1.13 -19.40 20.76
C PHE A 5 -1.66 -18.45 21.83
N ASP A 6 -0.75 -17.89 22.63
CA ASP A 6 -1.03 -16.73 23.49
C ASP A 6 -1.58 -15.61 22.61
N SER A 7 -2.92 -15.51 22.58
CA SER A 7 -3.67 -14.64 21.68
C SER A 7 -4.02 -13.31 22.34
N GLU A 8 -3.45 -12.98 23.50
CA GLU A 8 -4.12 -12.01 24.37
C GLU A 8 -3.82 -10.52 24.16
N THR A 9 -2.82 -10.08 23.38
CA THR A 9 -2.63 -8.61 23.21
C THR A 9 -2.03 -8.10 21.91
N ALA A 10 -1.47 -8.93 21.03
CA ALA A 10 -0.95 -8.42 19.76
C ALA A 10 -2.06 -8.45 18.70
N ARG A 11 -2.84 -7.38 18.59
CA ARG A 11 -3.66 -7.17 17.38
C ARG A 11 -2.68 -7.28 16.19
N PRO A 12 -2.90 -8.20 15.23
CA PRO A 12 -1.97 -8.36 14.13
C PRO A 12 -1.82 -7.03 13.40
N VAL A 13 -0.63 -6.44 13.50
CA VAL A 13 -0.29 -5.20 12.81
C VAL A 13 0.16 -5.59 11.42
N ALA A 14 -0.55 -5.13 10.40
CA ALA A 14 -0.09 -5.28 9.04
C ALA A 14 1.23 -4.52 8.88
N VAL A 15 2.36 -5.24 8.81
CA VAL A 15 3.63 -4.66 8.39
C VAL A 15 3.47 -4.28 6.92
N ARG A 16 3.76 -3.02 6.60
CA ARG A 16 3.65 -2.46 5.24
C ARG A 16 4.95 -1.74 4.90
N ASP A 17 6.09 -2.22 5.37
CA ASP A 17 7.35 -1.46 5.28
C ASP A 17 8.07 -1.60 3.93
N GLY A 18 7.56 -2.46 3.04
CA GLY A 18 8.19 -2.75 1.75
C GLY A 18 9.49 -3.55 1.84
N LYS A 19 9.99 -3.86 3.05
CA LYS A 19 11.22 -4.62 3.31
C LYS A 19 10.91 -6.08 3.68
N GLY A 20 9.95 -6.29 4.58
CA GLY A 20 9.51 -7.62 5.04
C GLY A 20 8.09 -7.98 4.61
N ALA A 21 7.30 -7.00 4.18
CA ALA A 21 5.91 -7.19 3.77
C ALA A 21 5.49 -6.17 2.69
N PRO A 22 4.52 -6.52 1.81
CA PRO A 22 4.08 -5.64 0.74
C PRO A 22 3.42 -4.38 1.29
N VAL A 23 3.74 -3.23 0.68
CA VAL A 23 2.98 -2.00 0.92
C VAL A 23 1.60 -2.15 0.27
N THR A 24 0.55 -1.78 1.00
CA THR A 24 -0.84 -1.84 0.54
C THR A 24 -1.49 -0.48 0.69
N CYS A 25 -2.22 -0.03 -0.32
CA CYS A 25 -2.96 1.22 -0.26
C CYS A 25 -3.99 1.17 0.88
N ALA A 26 -3.95 2.14 1.78
CA ALA A 26 -4.89 2.23 2.89
C ALA A 26 -6.33 2.50 2.43
N ALA A 27 -6.52 3.08 1.23
CA ALA A 27 -7.84 3.45 0.71
C ALA A 27 -8.54 2.28 -0.02
N CYS A 28 -7.82 1.54 -0.87
CA CYS A 28 -8.42 0.49 -1.71
C CYS A 28 -7.89 -0.92 -1.42
N GLY A 29 -6.86 -1.07 -0.59
CA GLY A 29 -6.26 -2.36 -0.24
C GLY A 29 -5.36 -2.97 -1.32
N CYS A 30 -5.19 -2.33 -2.48
CA CYS A 30 -4.33 -2.84 -3.55
C CYS A 30 -2.86 -2.87 -3.11
N ARG A 31 -2.12 -3.89 -3.58
CA ARG A 31 -0.67 -3.96 -3.41
C ARG A 31 0.01 -2.87 -4.26
N LEU A 32 0.94 -2.15 -3.65
CA LEU A 32 1.74 -1.12 -4.29
C LEU A 32 3.11 -1.65 -4.71
N ARG A 33 3.69 -1.01 -5.71
CA ARG A 33 5.06 -1.25 -6.20
C ARG A 33 5.91 -0.02 -5.91
N ALA A 34 7.13 -0.24 -5.43
CA ALA A 34 8.12 0.82 -5.27
C ALA A 34 8.51 1.39 -6.65
N GLY A 35 8.58 2.71 -6.71
CA GLY A 35 9.11 3.50 -7.81
C GLY A 35 9.88 4.71 -7.26
N MET A 36 10.39 5.55 -8.17
CA MET A 36 11.01 6.82 -7.82
C MET A 36 10.11 7.97 -8.26
N ALA A 37 9.97 8.97 -7.38
CA ALA A 37 9.38 10.26 -7.69
C ALA A 37 10.18 11.34 -6.96
N ASP A 38 10.62 12.37 -7.68
CA ASP A 38 11.45 13.46 -7.16
C ASP A 38 12.57 13.01 -6.23
N ASN A 39 13.34 12.01 -6.69
CA ASN A 39 14.51 11.47 -5.98
C ASN A 39 14.19 10.67 -4.70
N ASP A 40 12.92 10.55 -4.33
CA ASP A 40 12.45 9.79 -3.18
C ASP A 40 11.69 8.51 -3.59
N ILE A 41 11.75 7.50 -2.72
CA ILE A 41 11.02 6.25 -2.92
C ILE A 41 9.54 6.51 -2.70
N ALA A 42 8.74 6.22 -3.72
CA ALA A 42 7.30 6.34 -3.70
C ALA A 42 6.63 5.01 -4.06
N TRP A 43 5.41 4.82 -3.59
CA TRP A 43 4.65 3.60 -3.78
C TRP A 43 3.45 3.86 -4.69
N PHE A 44 3.37 3.11 -5.79
CA PHE A 44 2.36 3.31 -6.83
C PHE A 44 1.53 2.06 -7.06
N HIS A 45 0.31 2.25 -7.55
CA HIS A 45 -0.55 1.14 -7.94
C HIS A 45 0.07 0.40 -9.13
N PHE A 46 0.12 -0.92 -9.03
CA PHE A 46 0.41 -1.76 -10.20
C PHE A 46 -0.90 -1.98 -10.97
N ASN A 47 -1.02 -1.41 -12.17
CA ASN A 47 -2.31 -1.18 -12.78
C ASN A 47 -2.45 -1.76 -14.20
N PRO A 48 -2.52 -3.09 -14.35
CA PRO A 48 -2.72 -3.73 -15.65
C PRO A 48 -4.12 -3.47 -16.24
N LEU A 49 -5.08 -2.99 -15.44
CA LEU A 49 -6.46 -2.69 -15.83
C LEU A 49 -6.75 -1.19 -15.98
N GLY A 50 -5.73 -0.33 -16.02
CA GLY A 50 -5.89 1.08 -16.39
C GLY A 50 -6.59 2.00 -15.37
N GLY A 51 -6.75 1.59 -14.11
CA GLY A 51 -7.19 2.49 -13.04
C GLY A 51 -8.09 1.84 -12.01
N HIS A 52 -8.42 0.58 -12.25
CA HIS A 52 -9.64 -0.02 -11.76
C HIS A 52 -9.35 -1.07 -10.69
N ASP A 53 -10.17 -1.09 -9.64
CA ASP A 53 -10.17 -2.16 -8.65
C ASP A 53 -10.71 -3.47 -9.24
N ALA A 54 -10.68 -4.57 -8.47
CA ALA A 54 -11.19 -5.87 -8.91
C ALA A 54 -12.69 -5.89 -9.23
N ARG A 55 -13.44 -4.82 -8.89
CA ARG A 55 -14.86 -4.63 -9.22
C ARG A 55 -15.06 -3.78 -10.47
N GLY A 56 -13.97 -3.26 -11.07
CA GLY A 56 -14.02 -2.38 -12.24
C GLY A 56 -14.25 -0.91 -11.89
N CYS A 57 -14.19 -0.50 -10.63
CA CYS A 57 -14.35 0.90 -10.25
C CYS A 57 -13.01 1.64 -10.32
N ARG A 58 -12.98 2.83 -10.92
CA ARG A 58 -11.81 3.70 -10.84
C ARG A 58 -11.69 4.26 -9.43
N VAL A 59 -10.58 3.99 -8.77
CA VAL A 59 -10.32 4.48 -7.41
C VAL A 59 -9.50 5.76 -7.47
N ALA A 60 -9.88 6.77 -6.68
CA ALA A 60 -9.25 8.10 -6.73
C ALA A 60 -7.74 8.07 -6.43
N CYS A 61 -7.26 7.07 -5.71
CA CYS A 61 -5.85 6.87 -5.35
C CYS A 61 -5.01 6.25 -6.47
N VAL A 62 -5.59 5.82 -7.60
CA VAL A 62 -4.85 5.00 -8.57
C VAL A 62 -3.67 5.72 -9.21
N ASP A 63 -3.80 7.01 -9.46
CA ASP A 63 -2.76 7.85 -10.09
C ASP A 63 -1.89 8.59 -9.06
N SER A 64 -2.07 8.32 -7.75
CA SER A 64 -1.38 9.06 -6.69
C SER A 64 -0.17 8.29 -6.16
N ALA A 65 0.89 9.04 -5.82
CA ALA A 65 2.01 8.52 -5.04
C ALA A 65 1.55 8.21 -3.60
N HIS A 66 2.14 7.17 -3.01
CA HIS A 66 1.93 6.80 -1.62
C HIS A 66 3.24 6.74 -0.85
N ASP A 67 3.15 6.98 0.45
CA ASP A 67 4.24 6.75 1.38
C ASP A 67 4.41 5.25 1.69
N VAL A 68 5.43 4.94 2.50
CA VAL A 68 5.69 3.58 2.94
C VAL A 68 4.55 2.99 3.78
N ALA A 69 3.74 3.80 4.47
CA ALA A 69 2.59 3.29 5.22
C ALA A 69 1.38 2.96 4.32
N GLY A 70 1.43 3.33 3.03
CA GLY A 70 0.38 3.13 2.05
C GLY A 70 -0.70 4.22 2.07
N TYR A 71 -0.40 5.39 2.65
CA TYR A 71 -1.24 6.58 2.56
C TYR A 71 -0.80 7.46 1.40
N ARG A 72 -1.73 8.25 0.86
CA ARG A 72 -1.41 9.19 -0.23
C ARG A 72 -0.35 10.17 0.26
N ALA A 73 0.76 10.26 -0.47
CA ALA A 73 1.80 11.23 -0.19
C ALA A 73 1.34 12.60 -0.74
N GLU A 74 0.82 13.46 0.13
CA GLU A 74 0.35 14.80 -0.27
C GLU A 74 1.50 15.71 -0.76
N ALA A 75 2.71 15.48 -0.25
CA ALA A 75 3.91 16.25 -0.59
C ALA A 75 4.57 15.85 -1.92
N LEU A 76 4.29 14.64 -2.43
CA LEU A 76 4.87 14.10 -3.67
C LEU A 76 3.98 14.30 -4.90
N ALA A 77 2.84 14.98 -4.73
CA ALA A 77 1.87 15.25 -5.79
C ALA A 77 2.16 16.57 -6.56
N LEU A 78 3.31 17.20 -6.30
CA LEU A 78 3.67 18.51 -6.84
C LEU A 78 5.03 18.48 -7.57
N ALA A 79 5.10 17.70 -8.66
CA ALA A 79 6.14 17.83 -9.68
C ALA A 79 5.58 17.52 -11.07
#